data_AF-A0A7Y0HQV7-F1
#
_entry.id   AF-A0A7Y0HQV7-F1
#
_cell.length_a   1.000
_cell.length_b   1.000
_cell.length_c   1.000
_cell.angle_alpha   90.00
_cell.angle_beta   90.00
_cell.angle_gamma   90.00
#
_symmetry.space_group_name_H-M   'P 1'
#
loop_
_entity.id
_entity.type
_entity.pdbx_description
1 polymer ?
#
loop_
_entity_poly.entity_id
_entity_poly.type
_entity_poly.pdbx_seq_one_letter_code
_entity_poly.pdbx_strand_id
1 'polypeptide(L)'
;MQIGMRLIFDKQTGKILNGVLGEMQGDLQEGLRPAEIDFIDLPYGYNDNNFKEALEYHVDITKNKSTASIKDLIIIDKYIEHTETEEEKLKREKAELENQLLLKENKDLGGIL
;
A
#
# COMPACT_ATOMS: atom_id res chain seq x y z
N MET A 1 23.21 -12.54 -2.02
CA MET A 1 22.41 -11.30 -2.01
C MET A 1 21.00 -11.67 -2.46
N GLN A 2 19.98 -11.41 -1.64
CA GLN A 2 18.58 -11.68 -2.02
C GLN A 2 17.95 -10.35 -2.44
N ILE A 3 17.68 -10.21 -3.74
CA ILE A 3 16.95 -9.06 -4.30
C ILE A 3 15.47 -9.43 -4.25
N GLY A 4 14.63 -8.53 -3.74
CA GLY A 4 13.18 -8.74 -3.68
C GLY A 4 12.55 -8.49 -5.04
N MET A 5 12.52 -7.23 -5.45
CA MET A 5 11.91 -6.80 -6.69
C MET A 5 12.61 -5.56 -7.23
N ARG A 6 12.77 -5.47 -8.56
CA ARG A 6 13.25 -4.26 -9.22
C ARG A 6 12.06 -3.49 -9.77
N LEU A 7 11.88 -2.25 -9.32
CA LEU A 7 10.94 -1.30 -9.91
C LEU A 7 11.63 -0.58 -11.05
N ILE A 8 11.12 -0.68 -12.27
CA ILE A 8 11.59 0.04 -13.46
C ILE A 8 10.59 1.16 -13.72
N PHE A 9 11.06 2.38 -13.90
CA PHE A 9 10.18 3.55 -14.03
C PHE A 9 10.74 4.57 -15.01
N ASP A 10 9.84 5.42 -15.53
CA ASP A 10 10.20 6.60 -16.30
C ASP A 10 10.85 7.63 -15.38
N LYS A 11 12.11 7.98 -15.65
CA LYS A 11 12.89 8.89 -14.81
C LYS A 11 12.32 10.31 -14.76
N GLN A 12 11.55 10.72 -15.78
CA GLN A 12 10.97 12.06 -15.85
C GLN A 12 9.61 12.17 -15.18
N THR A 13 8.86 11.08 -15.07
CA THR A 13 7.48 11.11 -14.56
C THR A 13 7.27 10.28 -13.30
N GLY A 14 8.21 9.36 -12.99
CA GLY A 14 8.07 8.42 -11.88
C GLY A 14 7.18 7.22 -12.19
N LYS A 15 6.57 7.16 -13.38
CA LYS A 15 5.60 6.13 -13.76
C LYS A 15 6.25 4.75 -13.82
N ILE A 16 5.65 3.77 -13.16
CA ILE A 16 6.12 2.38 -13.15
C ILE A 16 5.88 1.72 -14.51
N LEU A 17 6.90 1.00 -14.98
CA LEU A 17 6.91 0.35 -16.29
C LEU A 17 6.92 -1.18 -16.19
N ASN A 18 7.07 -1.77 -15.01
CA ASN A 18 7.17 -3.23 -14.83
C ASN A 18 6.07 -4.03 -15.56
N GLY A 19 4.83 -3.54 -15.58
CA GLY A 19 3.68 -4.22 -16.19
C GLY A 19 3.49 -4.00 -17.69
N VAL A 20 4.35 -3.22 -18.34
CA VAL A 20 4.16 -2.73 -19.72
C VAL A 20 5.37 -2.97 -20.62
N LEU A 21 6.35 -3.77 -20.16
CA LEU A 21 7.54 -4.16 -20.95
C LEU A 21 7.35 -5.44 -21.76
N GLY A 22 6.16 -6.06 -21.71
CA GLY A 22 5.81 -7.26 -22.47
C GLY A 22 5.24 -6.97 -23.86
N GLU A 23 4.72 -8.01 -24.51
CA GLU A 23 3.94 -7.84 -25.74
C GLU A 23 2.62 -7.09 -25.43
N MET A 24 2.30 -6.09 -26.23
CA MET A 24 1.09 -5.29 -26.09
C MET A 24 0.32 -5.28 -27.41
N GLN A 25 -1.00 -5.33 -27.31
CA GLN A 25 -1.91 -5.23 -28.44
C GLN A 25 -2.86 -4.04 -28.25
N GLY A 26 -3.14 -3.32 -29.34
CA GLY A 26 -4.00 -2.14 -29.34
C GLY A 26 -3.22 -0.84 -29.47
N ASP A 27 -3.87 0.27 -29.14
CA ASP A 27 -3.25 1.59 -29.20
C ASP A 27 -2.18 1.74 -28.12
N LEU A 28 -1.09 2.41 -28.49
CA LEU A 28 0.00 2.68 -27.57
C LEU A 28 -0.49 3.67 -26.50
N GLN A 29 -0.49 3.27 -25.23
CA GLN A 29 -0.86 4.18 -24.16
C GLN A 29 0.21 5.29 -24.03
N GLU A 30 -0.23 6.52 -23.78
CA GLU A 30 0.69 7.63 -23.54
C GLU A 30 1.54 7.40 -22.28
N GLY A 31 2.79 7.85 -22.33
CA GLY A 31 3.76 7.67 -21.25
C GLY A 31 4.33 6.26 -21.12
N LEU A 32 4.27 5.43 -22.19
CA LEU A 32 4.96 4.14 -22.26
C LEU A 32 6.30 4.20 -23.03
N ARG A 33 6.63 5.35 -23.61
CA ARG A 33 7.90 5.61 -24.29
C ARG A 33 8.69 6.69 -23.54
N PRO A 34 9.28 6.36 -22.39
CA PRO A 34 10.11 7.30 -21.66
C PRO A 34 11.36 7.65 -22.49
N ALA A 35 11.84 8.88 -22.36
CA ALA A 35 13.12 9.27 -22.93
C ALA A 35 14.29 8.66 -22.13
N GLU A 36 14.12 8.50 -20.81
CA GLU A 36 15.09 7.88 -19.90
C GLU A 36 14.36 6.96 -18.92
N ILE A 37 14.93 5.78 -18.67
CA ILE A 37 14.45 4.84 -17.64
C ILE A 37 15.43 4.81 -16.47
N ASP A 38 14.91 4.59 -15.27
CA ASP A 38 15.70 4.28 -14.08
C ASP A 38 15.04 3.12 -13.31
N PHE A 39 15.73 2.60 -12.29
CA PHE A 39 15.24 1.47 -11.50
C PHE A 39 15.56 1.55 -10.01
N ILE A 40 14.67 1.09 -9.14
CA ILE A 40 14.93 0.92 -7.70
C ILE A 40 14.90 -0.57 -7.36
N ASP A 41 15.94 -1.05 -6.68
CA ASP A 41 15.99 -2.42 -6.16
C ASP A 41 15.45 -2.47 -4.74
N LEU A 42 14.35 -3.19 -4.56
CA LEU A 42 13.75 -3.45 -3.27
C LEU A 42 14.44 -4.65 -2.60
N PRO A 43 14.69 -4.58 -1.28
CA PRO A 43 15.18 -5.73 -0.53
C PRO A 43 14.15 -6.87 -0.53
N TYR A 44 14.63 -8.10 -0.36
CA TYR A 44 13.74 -9.26 -0.25
C TYR A 44 12.77 -9.09 0.91
N GLY A 45 11.47 -9.30 0.63
CA GLY A 45 10.41 -9.17 1.63
C GLY A 45 9.98 -7.74 1.96
N TYR A 46 10.43 -6.73 1.20
CA TYR A 46 10.05 -5.32 1.39
C TYR A 46 8.53 -5.14 1.55
N ASN A 47 8.13 -4.43 2.60
CA ASN A 47 6.73 -4.11 2.88
C ASN A 47 6.58 -2.76 3.63
N ASP A 48 7.55 -1.86 3.52
CA ASP A 48 7.39 -0.52 4.08
C ASP A 48 6.24 0.20 3.34
N ASN A 49 5.50 1.05 4.05
CA ASN A 49 4.25 1.66 3.56
C ASN A 49 3.22 0.61 3.09
N ASN A 50 3.20 -0.60 3.66
CA ASN A 50 2.30 -1.68 3.23
C ASN A 50 2.37 -1.94 1.73
N PHE A 51 3.58 -1.85 1.15
CA PHE A 51 3.79 -1.94 -0.29
C PHE A 51 3.18 -3.19 -0.93
N LYS A 52 3.09 -4.32 -0.21
CA LYS A 52 2.45 -5.55 -0.72
C LYS A 52 0.95 -5.41 -1.00
N GLU A 53 0.31 -4.42 -0.39
CA GLU A 53 -1.11 -4.10 -0.56
C GLU A 53 -1.30 -2.94 -1.54
N ALA A 54 -0.25 -2.44 -2.20
CA ALA A 54 -0.36 -1.36 -3.17
C ALA A 54 -0.93 -1.87 -4.50
N LEU A 55 -1.98 -1.20 -4.99
CA LEU A 55 -2.54 -1.41 -6.33
C LEU A 55 -1.91 -0.47 -7.35
N GLU A 56 -1.77 0.81 -6.98
CA GLU A 56 -1.22 1.86 -7.83
C GLU A 56 -0.17 2.63 -7.04
N TYR A 57 0.98 2.86 -7.67
CA TYR A 57 2.11 3.54 -7.05
C TYR A 57 3.06 4.09 -8.12
N HIS A 58 3.83 5.10 -7.74
CA HIS A 58 4.86 5.72 -8.58
C HIS A 58 6.10 6.10 -7.76
N VAL A 59 7.17 6.47 -8.47
CA VAL A 59 8.41 6.94 -7.85
C VAL A 59 8.42 8.47 -7.78
N ASP A 60 8.71 9.02 -6.62
CA ASP A 60 8.90 10.46 -6.43
C ASP A 60 10.23 10.92 -7.07
N ILE A 61 10.11 11.54 -8.24
CA ILE A 61 11.25 12.08 -8.99
C ILE A 61 11.88 13.34 -8.37
N THR A 62 11.20 13.99 -7.42
CA THR A 62 11.70 15.21 -6.79
C THR A 62 12.80 14.90 -5.77
N LYS A 63 12.83 13.65 -5.29
CA LYS A 63 13.78 13.17 -4.30
C LYS A 63 14.99 12.54 -4.98
N ASN A 64 16.17 12.82 -4.42
CA ASN A 64 17.38 12.20 -4.90
C ASN A 64 17.46 10.74 -4.40
N LYS A 65 17.40 9.81 -5.34
CA LYS A 65 17.48 8.36 -5.12
C LYS A 65 18.74 7.90 -4.37
N SER A 66 19.86 8.62 -4.48
CA SER A 66 21.11 8.27 -3.79
C SER A 66 21.12 8.64 -2.31
N THR A 67 20.22 9.53 -1.87
CA THR A 67 20.19 10.03 -0.48
C THR A 67 18.88 9.73 0.24
N ALA A 68 17.78 9.58 -0.49
CA ALA A 68 16.47 9.28 0.09
C ALA A 68 16.33 7.80 0.44
N SER A 69 15.53 7.52 1.46
CA SER A 69 15.16 6.15 1.81
C SER A 69 14.16 5.60 0.79
N ILE A 70 14.19 4.28 0.53
CA ILE A 70 13.29 3.62 -0.43
C ILE A 70 11.81 3.91 -0.12
N LYS A 71 11.45 3.93 1.17
CA LYS A 71 10.11 4.28 1.67
C LYS A 71 9.64 5.67 1.22
N ASP A 72 10.55 6.64 1.14
CA ASP A 72 10.22 8.02 0.77
C ASP A 72 10.18 8.21 -0.75
N LEU A 73 10.86 7.34 -1.49
CA LEU A 73 10.91 7.37 -2.95
C LEU A 73 9.65 6.77 -3.57
N ILE A 74 8.95 5.88 -2.88
CA ILE A 74 7.78 5.18 -3.42
C ILE A 74 6.52 5.79 -2.82
N ILE A 75 5.72 6.42 -3.67
CA ILE A 75 4.42 6.98 -3.30
C ILE A 75 3.34 5.98 -3.71
N ILE A 76 2.53 5.57 -2.74
CA ILE A 76 1.38 4.70 -3.00
C ILE A 76 0.16 5.57 -3.28
N ASP A 77 -0.39 5.43 -4.47
CA ASP A 77 -1.58 6.17 -4.91
C ASP A 77 -2.86 5.46 -4.47
N LYS A 78 -2.85 4.11 -4.47
CA LYS A 78 -4.00 3.30 -4.09
C LYS A 78 -3.58 2.00 -3.43
N TYR A 79 -4.23 1.66 -2.32
CA TYR A 79 -4.13 0.34 -1.68
C TYR A 79 -5.29 -0.57 -2.11
N ILE A 80 -5.11 -1.88 -1.96
CA ILE A 80 -6.20 -2.85 -2.01
C ILE A 80 -7.24 -2.43 -0.98
N GLU A 81 -8.48 -2.21 -1.41
CA GLU A 81 -9.56 -1.89 -0.48
C GLU A 81 -9.73 -3.06 0.49
N HIS A 82 -9.54 -2.81 1.79
CA HIS A 82 -9.85 -3.79 2.82
C HIS A 82 -11.37 -3.92 2.92
N THR A 83 -11.93 -4.90 2.21
CA THR A 83 -13.28 -5.40 2.52
C THR A 83 -13.21 -6.18 3.82
N GLU A 84 -13.80 -5.61 4.86
CA GLU A 84 -13.97 -6.28 6.16
C GLU A 84 -14.64 -7.64 5.94
N THR A 85 -14.01 -8.69 6.46
CA THR A 85 -14.59 -10.03 6.37
C THR A 85 -15.77 -10.16 7.34
N GLU A 86 -16.73 -11.04 7.04
CA GLU A 86 -17.85 -11.32 7.96
C GLU A 86 -17.36 -11.72 9.36
N GLU A 87 -16.21 -12.37 9.49
CA GLU A 87 -15.62 -12.74 10.79
C GLU A 87 -15.09 -11.53 11.57
N GLU A 88 -14.46 -10.56 10.89
CA GLU A 88 -14.01 -9.30 11.51
C GLU A 88 -15.19 -8.45 11.97
N LYS A 89 -16.24 -8.37 11.15
CA LYS A 89 -17.49 -7.70 11.50
C LYS A 89 -18.13 -8.34 12.73
N LEU A 90 -18.21 -9.67 12.78
CA LEU A 90 -18.77 -10.42 13.91
C LEU A 90 -17.97 -10.20 15.20
N LYS A 91 -16.63 -10.11 15.11
CA LYS A 91 -15.76 -9.79 16.25
C LYS A 91 -15.98 -8.37 16.75
N ARG A 92 -16.13 -7.39 15.86
CA ARG A 92 -16.44 -5.99 16.24
C ARG A 92 -17.78 -5.91 16.95
N GLU A 93 -18.83 -6.51 16.38
CA GLU A 93 -20.17 -6.51 16.98
C GLU A 93 -20.17 -7.17 18.36
N LYS A 94 -19.45 -8.29 18.51
CA LYS A 94 -19.32 -8.96 19.82
C LYS A 94 -18.62 -8.08 20.85
N ALA A 95 -17.53 -7.41 20.49
CA ALA A 95 -16.81 -6.50 21.38
C ALA A 95 -17.67 -5.29 21.79
N GLU A 96 -18.48 -4.77 20.86
CA GLU A 96 -19.41 -3.68 21.15
C GLU A 96 -20.54 -4.12 22.11
N LEU A 97 -21.10 -5.31 21.89
CA LEU A 97 -22.07 -5.94 22.79
C LEU A 97 -21.49 -6.17 24.19
N GLU A 98 -20.27 -6.68 24.30
CA GLU A 98 -19.59 -6.88 25.59
C GLU A 98 -19.37 -5.55 26.32
N ASN A 99 -18.93 -4.50 25.61
CA ASN A 99 -18.79 -3.16 26.20
C ASN A 99 -20.13 -2.57 26.67
N GLN A 100 -21.20 -2.75 25.91
CA GLN A 100 -22.53 -2.31 26.32
C GLN A 100 -23.05 -3.05 27.56
N LEU A 101 -22.78 -4.36 27.67
CA LEU A 101 -23.12 -5.15 28.85
C LEU A 101 -22.34 -4.70 30.08
N LEU A 102 -21.04 -4.48 29.95
CA LEU A 102 -20.19 -3.96 31.03
C LEU A 102 -20.65 -2.58 31.53
N LEU A 103 -21.09 -1.70 30.61
CA LEU A 103 -21.65 -0.40 30.96
C LEU A 103 -23.00 -0.51 31.67
N LYS A 104 -23.82 -1.50 31.34
CA LYS A 104 -25.09 -1.77 32.04
C LYS A 104 -24.85 -2.35 33.42
N GLU A 105 -24.00 -3.37 33.56
CA GLU A 105 -23.63 -3.92 34.86
C GLU A 105 -23.03 -2.87 35.79
N ASN A 106 -22.16 -1.99 35.29
CA ASN A 106 -21.62 -0.90 36.11
C ASN A 106 -22.70 0.12 36.54
N LYS A 107 -23.72 0.38 35.72
CA LYS A 107 -24.86 1.23 36.10
C LYS A 107 -25.75 0.55 37.14
N ASP A 108 -25.97 -0.75 37.01
CA ASP A 108 -26.80 -1.53 37.93
C ASP A 108 -26.10 -1.79 39.28
N LEU A 109 -24.77 -1.96 39.29
CA LEU A 109 -23.94 -2.11 40.49
C LEU A 109 -23.62 -0.77 41.17
N GLY A 110 -23.52 0.34 40.42
CA GLY A 110 -23.24 1.68 40.93
C GLY A 110 -24.42 2.37 41.63
N GLY A 111 -25.58 1.72 41.74
CA GLY A 111 -26.78 2.24 42.38
C GLY A 111 -27.06 1.70 43.79
N ILE A 112 -26.18 0.87 44.35
CA ILE A 112 -26.31 0.37 45.74
C ILE A 112 -25.33 1.14 46.63
N LEU A 113 -25.73 2.33 47.05
CA LEU A 113 -25.26 3.02 48.27
C LEU A 113 -26.31 4.04 48.70
#